data_AF-W1S2K6-F1
#
_entry.id   AF-W1S2K6-F1
#
_cell.length_a   1.000
_cell.length_b   1.000
_cell.length_c   1.000
_cell.angle_alpha   90.00
_cell.angle_beta   90.00
_cell.angle_gamma   90.00
#
_symmetry.space_group_name_H-M   'P 1'
#
loop_
_entity.id
_entity.type
_entity.pdbx_description
1 polymer ?
#
loop_
_entity_poly.entity_id
_entity_poly.type
_entity_poly.pdbx_seq_one_letter_code
_entity_poly.pdbx_strand_id
1 'polypeptide(L)' 'MSDRPVTRHAYICHICGSDHVTRDAWAVWDVATQDWVIETLFDHAHCHHCLGPTRIEQVVLTSPMTFAAPHVDDRPRRE' A
#
# COMPACT_ATOMS: atom_id res chain seq x y z
N MET A 1 -5.99 -13.10 -30.24
CA MET A 1 -6.08 -12.79 -28.80
C MET A 1 -5.83 -11.31 -28.64
N SER A 2 -6.87 -10.53 -28.34
CA SER A 2 -6.77 -9.07 -28.24
C SER A 2 -6.16 -8.73 -26.88
N ASP A 3 -4.96 -8.16 -26.87
CA ASP A 3 -4.34 -7.57 -25.69
C ASP A 3 -5.13 -6.31 -25.33
N ARG A 4 -5.89 -6.36 -24.25
CA ARG A 4 -6.69 -5.22 -23.78
C ARG A 4 -5.80 -4.46 -22.81
N PRO A 5 -5.53 -3.15 -23.01
CA PRO A 5 -4.65 -2.42 -22.13
C PRO A 5 -5.24 -2.45 -20.71
N VAL A 6 -4.50 -3.05 -19.78
CA VAL A 6 -4.87 -3.13 -18.36
C VAL A 6 -4.51 -1.80 -17.71
N THR A 7 -5.53 -1.02 -17.35
CA THR A 7 -5.36 0.18 -16.52
C THR A 7 -4.78 -0.26 -15.17
N ARG A 8 -3.58 0.22 -14.86
CA ARG A 8 -2.95 -0.01 -13.56
C ARG A 8 -3.27 1.16 -12.64
N HIS A 9 -3.42 0.88 -11.35
CA HIS A 9 -3.70 1.88 -10.34
C HIS A 9 -2.65 1.82 -9.23
N ALA A 10 -2.41 2.95 -8.58
CA ALA A 10 -1.70 3.05 -7.31
C ALA A 10 -2.60 3.69 -6.27
N TYR A 11 -2.31 3.40 -5.01
CA TYR A 11 -2.95 4.00 -3.84
C TYR A 11 -1.92 4.89 -3.15
N ILE A 12 -2.22 6.17 -2.99
CA ILE A 12 -1.29 7.16 -2.47
C ILE A 12 -1.87 7.92 -1.28
N CYS A 13 -0.99 8.40 -0.42
CA CYS A 13 -1.34 9.34 0.64
C CYS A 13 -1.79 10.67 0.03
N HIS A 14 -2.99 11.14 0.36
CA HIS A 14 -3.48 12.43 -0.12
C HIS A 14 -2.66 13.65 0.34
N ILE A 15 -1.84 13.49 1.40
CA ILE A 15 -1.03 14.58 1.98
C ILE A 15 0.31 14.70 1.25
N CYS A 16 1.07 13.60 1.16
CA CYS A 16 2.45 13.61 0.65
C CYS A 16 2.62 12.96 -0.72
N GLY A 17 1.59 12.28 -1.24
CA GLY A 17 1.64 11.58 -2.52
C GLY A 17 2.42 10.25 -2.52
N SER A 18 2.99 9.83 -1.38
CA SER A 18 3.68 8.53 -1.27
C SER A 18 2.70 7.37 -1.41
N ASP A 19 3.11 6.29 -2.07
CA ASP A 19 2.38 5.03 -2.17
C ASP A 19 2.60 4.10 -0.96
N HIS A 20 3.44 4.51 0.00
CA HIS A 20 3.72 3.75 1.21
C HIS A 20 2.60 3.96 2.25
N VAL A 21 1.43 3.41 1.93
CA VAL A 21 0.21 3.49 2.72
C VAL A 21 -0.31 2.10 3.09
N THR A 22 -0.94 1.98 4.24
CA THR A 22 -1.58 0.74 4.73
C THR A 22 -3.00 1.02 5.20
N ARG A 23 -3.84 -0.02 5.19
CA ARG A 23 -5.18 -0.01 5.78
C ARG A 23 -5.25 -1.04 6.88
N ASP A 24 -6.02 -0.74 7.92
CA ASP A 24 -6.35 -1.74 8.92
C ASP A 24 -7.30 -2.79 8.33
N ALA A 25 -7.14 -4.04 8.79
CA ALA A 25 -7.91 -5.17 8.32
C ALA A 25 -8.15 -6.16 9.46
N TRP A 26 -9.25 -6.91 9.39
CA TRP A 26 -9.30 -8.20 10.08
C TRP A 26 -8.81 -9.28 9.14
N ALA A 27 -7.86 -10.05 9.64
CA ALA A 27 -7.43 -11.29 9.03
C ALA A 27 -7.93 -12.46 9.88
N VAL A 28 -8.44 -13.49 9.21
CA VAL A 28 -8.89 -14.73 9.83
C VAL A 28 -8.01 -15.88 9.37
N TRP A 29 -7.85 -16.89 10.22
CA TRP A 29 -7.10 -18.09 9.89
C TRP A 29 -7.98 -19.05 9.09
N ASP A 30 -7.64 -19.29 7.82
CA ASP A 30 -8.28 -20.32 7.00
C ASP A 30 -7.59 -21.67 7.24
N VAL A 31 -8.33 -22.62 7.83
CA VAL A 31 -7.81 -23.96 8.16
C VAL A 31 -7.60 -24.81 6.91
N ALA A 32 -8.36 -24.61 5.83
CA ALA A 32 -8.21 -25.40 4.62
C ALA A 32 -6.96 -24.99 3.84
N THR A 33 -6.70 -23.68 3.72
CA THR A 33 -5.51 -23.16 3.03
C THR A 33 -4.29 -23.03 3.94
N GLN A 34 -4.49 -23.12 5.26
CA GLN A 34 -3.47 -22.87 6.28
C GLN A 34 -2.81 -21.50 6.10
N ASP A 35 -3.63 -20.47 5.89
CA ASP A 35 -3.16 -19.10 5.64
C ASP A 35 -4.05 -18.06 6.32
N TRP A 36 -3.49 -16.87 6.53
CA TRP A 36 -4.25 -15.70 6.98
C TRP A 36 -4.90 -15.02 5.79
N VAL A 37 -6.22 -14.92 5.80
CA VAL A 37 -7.00 -14.26 4.75
C VAL A 37 -7.64 -12.99 5.29
N ILE A 38 -7.61 -11.92 4.50
CA ILE A 38 -8.31 -10.67 4.84
C ILE A 38 -9.80 -10.93 4.75
N GLU A 39 -10.50 -10.86 5.88
CA GLU A 39 -11.96 -10.98 5.95
C GLU A 39 -12.62 -9.63 5.68
N THR A 40 -12.07 -8.55 6.23
CA THR A 40 -12.58 -7.20 6.01
C THR A 40 -11.49 -6.13 6.03
N LEU A 41 -11.67 -5.08 5.24
CA LEU A 41 -10.83 -3.88 5.23
C LEU A 41 -11.58 -2.73 5.89
N PHE A 42 -10.91 -2.00 6.77
CA PHE A 42 -11.46 -0.82 7.44
C PHE A 42 -11.06 0.48 6.74
N ASP A 43 -11.73 1.57 7.10
CA ASP A 43 -11.48 2.89 6.51
C ASP A 43 -10.28 3.60 7.16
N HIS A 44 -9.75 3.08 8.26
CA HIS A 44 -8.52 3.61 8.84
C HIS A 44 -7.34 3.30 7.92
N ALA A 45 -6.58 4.35 7.60
CA ALA A 45 -5.38 4.24 6.80
C ALA A 45 -4.23 5.01 7.43
N HIS A 46 -3.03 4.48 7.26
CA HIS A 46 -1.79 5.03 7.77
C HIS A 46 -0.81 5.30 6.62
N CYS A 47 -0.09 6.42 6.69
CA CYS A 47 1.01 6.70 5.78
C CYS A 47 2.34 6.55 6.53
N HIS A 48 3.19 5.64 6.06
CA HIS A 48 4.50 5.38 6.67
C HIS A 48 5.50 6.51 6.43
N HIS A 49 5.27 7.37 5.43
CA HIS A 49 6.10 8.56 5.21
C HIS A 49 5.70 9.71 6.14
N CYS A 50 4.41 9.95 6.32
CA CYS A 50 3.90 10.96 7.24
C CYS A 50 3.94 10.52 8.71
N LEU A 51 4.14 9.22 8.96
CA LEU A 51 4.09 8.59 10.29
C LEU A 51 2.76 8.87 11.02
N GLY A 52 1.65 8.79 10.29
CA GLY A 52 0.34 9.16 10.85
C GLY A 52 -0.87 8.72 10.02
N PRO A 53 -2.08 8.92 10.56
CA PRO A 53 -3.32 8.61 9.86
C PRO A 53 -3.46 9.47 8.60
N THR A 54 -4.06 8.88 7.56
CA THR A 54 -4.27 9.55 6.27
C THR A 54 -5.56 9.08 5.60
N ARG A 55 -5.94 9.76 4.52
CA ARG A 55 -6.82 9.24 3.47
C ARG A 55 -5.98 8.73 2.30
N ILE A 56 -6.41 7.63 1.71
CA ILE A 56 -5.81 7.05 0.52
C ILE A 56 -6.58 7.50 -0.72
N GLU A 57 -5.86 7.91 -1.77
CA GLU A 57 -6.41 8.22 -3.08
C GLU A 57 -5.94 7.20 -4.12
N GLN A 58 -6.87 6.75 -4.96
CA GLN A 58 -6.56 5.88 -6.09
C GLN A 58 -6.21 6.73 -7.31
N VAL A 59 -5.04 6.51 -7.89
CA VAL A 59 -4.58 7.20 -9.11
C VAL A 59 -4.34 6.19 -10.23
N VAL A 60 -4.53 6.62 -11.48
CA VAL A 60 -4.18 5.82 -12.67
C VAL A 60 -2.69 5.96 -12.95
N LEU A 61 -1.99 4.84 -13.10
CA LEU A 61 -0.61 4.83 -13.54
C LEU A 61 -0.58 5.00 -15.06
N THR A 62 -0.30 6.22 -15.52
CA THR A 62 -0.16 6.56 -16.95
C THR A 62 1.22 6.21 -17.52
N SER A 63 2.19 5.92 -16.65
CA SER A 63 3.55 5.46 -16.96
C SER A 63 3.96 4.38 -15.94
N PRO A 64 4.91 3.49 -16.25
CA PRO A 64 5.43 2.48 -15.32
C PRO A 64 6.31 3.08 -14.21
N MET A 65 6.10 4.34 -13.82
CA MET A 65 6.83 4.99 -12.74
C MET A 65 6.38 4.40 -11.41
N THR A 66 7.25 3.58 -10.83
CA THR A 66 7.16 3.17 -9.43
C THR A 66 7.40 4.42 -8.58
N PHE A 67 6.41 4.84 -7.79
CA PHE A 67 6.56 5.88 -6.77
C PHE A 67 7.36 5.30 -5.60
N ALA A 68 8.62 4.91 -5.83
CA ALA A 68 9.41 4.18 -4.86
C ALA A 68 9.35 4.87 -3.48
N ALA A 69 8.87 4.15 -2.47
CA ALA A 69 9.02 4.51 -1.07
C ALA A 69 10.49 4.89 -0.81
N PRO A 70 10.76 5.96 -0.04
CA PRO A 70 12.14 6.35 0.24
C PRO A 70 12.87 5.18 0.88
N HIS A 71 14.07 4.90 0.34
CA HIS A 71 14.98 3.88 0.85
C HIS A 71 15.16 4.14 2.35
N VAL A 72 14.71 3.22 3.20
CA VAL A 72 15.09 3.25 4.62
C VAL A 72 16.61 3.04 4.62
N ASP A 73 17.36 4.02 5.12
CA ASP A 73 18.81 3.92 5.29
C ASP A 73 19.06 2.91 6.41
N ASP A 74 19.37 1.66 6.03
CA ASP A 74 19.60 0.52 6.93
C ASP A 74 20.98 0.58 7.61
N ARG A 75 21.51 1.79 7.85
CA ARG A 75 22.76 1.96 8.59
C ARG A 75 22.50 1.69 10.07
N PRO A 76 23.22 0.76 10.70
CA PRO A 76 23.10 0.56 12.13
C PRO A 76 23.50 1.85 12.85
N ARG A 77 22.63 2.33 13.75
CA ARG A 77 23.00 3.33 14.76
C ARG A 77 24.16 2.75 15.55
N ARG A 78 25.32 3.40 15.47
CA ARG A 78 26.43 3.11 16.38
C ARG A 78 25.98 3.53 17.78
N GLU A 79 25.97 2.57 18.70
CA GLU A 79 25.82 2.78 20.15
C GLU A 79 27.07 3.42 20.75
#